data_AF-A0A444QZX9-F1
#
_entry.id   AF-A0A444QZX9-F1
#
_cell.length_a   1.000
_cell.length_b   1.000
_cell.length_c   1.000
_cell.angle_alpha   90.00
_cell.angle_beta   90.00
_cell.angle_gamma   90.00
#
_symmetry.space_group_name_H-M   'P 1'
#
loop_
_entity.id
_entity.type
_entity.pdbx_description
1 polymer ?
#
loop_
_entity_poly.entity_id
_entity_poly.type
_entity_poly.pdbx_seq_one_letter_code
_entity_poly.pdbx_strand_id
1 'polypeptide(L)'
;NQLKIQAFDDFFGYRALIDEVNVWVLTEIADEPAGGLMLKGPQGEEQEIESRLEEGCYYLLFDNRTHRGANQQVRDWVSYVLSPTNLVYFAEEQYQQLWFPAYGLLPRWHHARPTHCEKPAGLEHLTLTFYQDHIEHRVIAGIMQQILASHQVTLEIKEISYDQWHEGEIESDIWLNSANF
;
A
#
# COMPACT_ATOMS: atom_id res chain seq x y z
N ASN A 1 -25.04 -6.22 -8.08
CA ASN A 1 -25.33 -5.68 -6.74
C ASN A 1 -25.26 -4.16 -6.79
N GLN A 2 -26.36 -3.49 -6.45
CA GLN A 2 -26.49 -2.03 -6.53
C GLN A 2 -27.09 -1.50 -5.23
N LEU A 3 -26.49 -0.43 -4.69
CA LEU A 3 -27.09 0.39 -3.65
C LEU A 3 -27.64 1.67 -4.30
N LYS A 4 -28.88 2.01 -3.97
CA LYS A 4 -29.53 3.24 -4.44
C LYS A 4 -29.82 4.15 -3.26
N ILE A 5 -29.45 5.42 -3.40
CA ILE A 5 -29.68 6.45 -2.38
C ILE A 5 -30.47 7.57 -3.06
N GLN A 6 -31.54 8.03 -2.43
CA GLN A 6 -32.39 9.12 -2.93
C GLN A 6 -32.19 10.38 -2.10
N ALA A 7 -32.47 11.54 -2.70
CA ALA A 7 -32.48 12.81 -1.99
C ALA A 7 -33.40 12.73 -0.76
N PHE A 8 -32.89 13.18 0.39
CA PHE A 8 -33.65 13.27 1.62
C PHE A 8 -34.15 14.70 1.78
N ASP A 9 -35.44 14.92 1.51
CA ASP A 9 -36.04 16.27 1.49
C ASP A 9 -36.04 16.94 2.87
N ASP A 10 -35.99 16.16 3.96
CA ASP A 10 -35.92 16.67 5.33
C ASP A 10 -34.46 16.85 5.84
N PHE A 11 -33.47 16.87 4.93
CA PHE A 11 -32.10 17.19 5.31
C PHE A 11 -32.03 18.63 5.86
N PHE A 12 -31.39 18.81 7.02
CA PHE A 12 -31.41 20.08 7.76
C PHE A 12 -30.79 21.28 7.01
N GLY A 13 -29.98 21.03 5.97
CA GLY A 13 -29.34 22.03 5.14
C GLY A 13 -30.14 22.37 3.87
N TYR A 14 -29.42 22.73 2.81
CA TYR A 14 -30.03 22.85 1.49
C TYR A 14 -30.30 21.46 0.90
N ARG A 15 -31.41 21.33 0.17
CA ARG A 15 -31.72 20.12 -0.59
C ARG A 15 -30.57 19.77 -1.53
N ALA A 16 -30.22 18.49 -1.60
CA ALA A 16 -29.28 18.00 -2.59
C ALA A 16 -29.73 18.36 -4.02
N LEU A 17 -28.79 18.77 -4.86
CA LEU A 17 -29.04 19.00 -6.29
C LEU A 17 -29.25 17.67 -7.05
N ILE A 18 -28.72 16.57 -6.51
CA ILE A 18 -28.82 15.23 -7.08
C ILE A 18 -30.00 14.51 -6.44
N ASP A 19 -30.90 13.98 -7.27
CA ASP A 19 -32.10 13.26 -6.81
C ASP A 19 -31.83 11.78 -6.48
N GLU A 20 -30.87 11.15 -7.18
CA GLU A 20 -30.53 9.74 -7.00
C GLU A 20 -29.02 9.51 -7.20
N VAL A 21 -28.42 8.73 -6.29
CA VAL A 21 -27.06 8.19 -6.41
C VAL A 21 -27.14 6.68 -6.50
N ASN A 22 -26.48 6.13 -7.52
CA ASN A 22 -26.43 4.70 -7.80
C ASN A 22 -25.01 4.19 -7.60
N VAL A 23 -24.79 3.34 -6.59
CA VAL A 23 -23.49 2.71 -6.32
C VAL A 23 -23.52 1.29 -6.86
N TRP A 24 -22.64 1.03 -7.82
CA TRP A 24 -22.50 -0.28 -8.48
C TRP A 24 -21.27 -0.99 -7.97
N VAL A 25 -21.40 -2.24 -7.55
CA VAL A 25 -20.25 -3.10 -7.23
C VAL A 25 -19.86 -3.85 -8.50
N LEU A 26 -18.70 -3.50 -9.07
CA LEU A 26 -18.14 -4.11 -10.28
C LEU A 26 -16.88 -4.89 -9.88
N THR A 27 -17.04 -6.20 -9.65
CA THR A 27 -15.95 -7.08 -9.17
C THR A 27 -14.82 -7.26 -10.17
N GLU A 28 -15.07 -7.10 -11.47
CA GLU A 28 -14.07 -7.35 -12.54
C GLU A 28 -13.14 -6.17 -12.82
N ILE A 29 -13.42 -4.97 -12.27
CA ILE A 29 -12.63 -3.75 -12.47
C ILE A 29 -11.65 -3.50 -11.31
N ALA A 30 -11.72 -4.32 -10.26
CA ALA A 30 -10.93 -4.15 -9.04
C ALA A 30 -9.40 -4.35 -9.24
N ASP A 31 -9.00 -4.90 -10.38
CA ASP A 31 -7.59 -5.19 -10.67
C ASP A 31 -6.83 -4.03 -11.33
N GLU A 32 -7.51 -2.98 -11.80
CA GLU A 32 -6.85 -1.77 -12.29
C GLU A 32 -6.68 -0.76 -11.14
N PRO A 33 -5.46 -0.23 -10.91
CA PRO A 33 -5.24 0.81 -9.89
C PRO A 33 -5.97 2.08 -10.33
N ALA A 34 -7.22 2.23 -9.89
CA ALA A 34 -8.02 3.41 -10.12
C ALA A 34 -7.57 4.53 -9.16
N GLY A 35 -6.45 5.18 -9.48
CA GLY A 35 -5.93 6.34 -8.74
C GLY A 35 -6.74 7.63 -8.89
N GLY A 36 -8.04 7.53 -9.23
CA GLY A 36 -8.88 8.69 -9.46
C GLY A 36 -10.37 8.38 -9.64
N LEU A 37 -11.20 9.35 -9.25
CA LEU A 37 -12.61 9.37 -9.59
C LEU A 37 -12.77 9.85 -11.04
N MET A 38 -13.29 9.00 -11.92
CA MET A 38 -13.63 9.42 -13.28
C MET A 38 -15.04 10.03 -13.31
N LEU A 39 -15.12 11.35 -13.45
CA LEU A 39 -16.39 12.06 -13.67
C LEU A 39 -16.70 12.06 -15.17
N LYS A 40 -17.84 11.49 -15.56
CA LYS A 40 -18.36 11.57 -16.94
C LYS A 40 -19.63 12.39 -16.98
N GLY A 41 -19.56 13.55 -17.64
CA GLY A 41 -20.76 14.34 -17.94
C GLY A 41 -21.69 13.65 -18.94
N PRO A 42 -22.97 14.05 -19.02
CA PRO A 42 -23.97 13.46 -19.91
C PRO A 42 -23.65 13.59 -21.40
N GLN A 43 -22.72 14.47 -21.78
CA GLN A 43 -22.29 14.68 -23.18
C GLN A 43 -20.99 13.95 -23.54
N GLY A 44 -20.37 13.20 -22.62
CA GLY A 44 -19.23 12.33 -22.90
C GLY A 44 -17.90 13.03 -23.22
N GLU A 45 -17.85 14.36 -23.27
CA GLU A 45 -16.68 15.12 -23.73
C GLU A 45 -15.78 15.66 -22.60
N GLU A 46 -16.30 15.87 -21.39
CA GLU A 46 -15.49 16.32 -20.25
C GLU A 46 -15.15 15.14 -19.33
N GLN A 47 -13.86 14.80 -19.29
CA GLN A 47 -13.25 13.87 -18.34
C GLN A 47 -12.28 14.67 -17.49
N GLU A 48 -12.65 14.95 -16.24
CA GLU A 48 -11.73 15.46 -15.23
C GLU A 48 -11.28 14.29 -14.36
N ILE A 49 -9.95 14.13 -14.23
CA ILE A 49 -9.32 13.20 -13.30
C ILE A 49 -8.87 14.03 -12.10
N GLU A 50 -9.61 13.95 -11.00
CA GLU A 50 -9.16 14.49 -9.72
C GLU A 50 -8.33 13.42 -9.00
N SER A 51 -7.03 13.67 -8.86
CA SER A 51 -6.14 12.86 -8.03
C SER A 51 -5.82 13.64 -6.76
N ARG A 52 -6.15 13.05 -5.61
CA ARG A 52 -5.78 13.57 -4.29
C ARG A 52 -4.87 12.55 -3.63
N LEU A 53 -3.83 13.03 -2.97
CA LEU A 53 -3.01 12.18 -2.11
C LEU A 53 -3.92 11.58 -1.03
N GLU A 54 -3.98 10.26 -0.95
CA GLU A 54 -4.64 9.60 0.16
C GLU A 54 -3.96 9.99 1.47
N GLU A 55 -4.75 10.20 2.52
CA GLU A 55 -4.22 10.40 3.87
C GLU A 55 -3.85 9.02 4.43
N GLY A 56 -2.73 8.47 3.98
CA GLY A 56 -2.27 7.15 4.37
C GLY A 56 -0.88 6.79 3.84
N CYS A 57 -0.38 5.63 4.25
CA CYS A 57 0.86 5.06 3.71
C CYS A 57 0.94 3.55 3.89
N TYR A 58 1.70 2.89 3.01
CA TYR A 58 2.22 1.56 3.27
C TYR A 58 3.41 1.65 4.23
N TYR A 59 3.53 0.66 5.11
CA TYR A 59 4.62 0.55 6.06
C TYR A 59 5.00 -0.90 6.30
N LEU A 60 6.24 -1.08 6.76
CA LEU A 60 6.78 -2.39 7.15
C LEU A 60 6.87 -2.47 8.67
N LEU A 61 6.39 -3.58 9.25
CA LEU A 61 6.63 -3.93 10.64
C LEU A 61 7.63 -5.07 10.70
N PHE A 62 8.62 -4.94 11.58
CA PHE A 62 9.60 -6.01 11.84
C PHE A 62 9.14 -6.85 13.02
N ASP A 63 9.04 -8.15 12.84
CA ASP A 63 8.56 -9.06 13.87
C ASP A 63 9.69 -9.43 14.85
N ASN A 64 9.56 -8.97 16.09
CA ASN A 64 10.55 -9.19 17.12
C ASN A 64 10.57 -10.64 17.66
N ARG A 65 9.63 -11.51 17.25
CA ARG A 65 9.65 -12.95 17.56
C ARG A 65 10.71 -13.69 16.75
N THR A 66 11.03 -13.19 15.56
CA THR A 66 12.03 -13.78 14.67
C THR A 66 13.43 -13.24 14.98
N HIS A 67 14.46 -14.07 14.80
CA HIS A 67 15.84 -13.63 15.01
C HIS A 67 16.24 -12.48 14.06
N ARG A 68 15.76 -12.48 12.80
CA ARG A 68 16.10 -11.45 11.81
C ARG A 68 15.29 -10.18 12.01
N GLY A 69 13.99 -10.27 12.27
CA GLY A 69 13.14 -9.11 12.58
C GLY A 69 13.55 -8.41 13.89
N ALA A 70 14.05 -9.16 14.87
CA ALA A 70 14.62 -8.61 16.11
C ALA A 70 16.01 -7.98 15.95
N ASN A 71 16.75 -8.28 14.86
CA ASN A 71 18.11 -7.80 14.66
C ASN A 71 18.15 -6.36 14.12
N GLN A 72 18.72 -5.42 14.89
CA GLN A 72 18.81 -4.01 14.50
C GLN A 72 19.57 -3.79 13.19
N GLN A 73 20.67 -4.51 12.96
CA GLN A 73 21.46 -4.35 11.72
C GLN A 73 20.66 -4.80 10.50
N VAL A 74 19.83 -5.84 10.65
CA VAL A 74 18.93 -6.28 9.57
C VAL A 74 17.86 -5.22 9.34
N ARG A 75 17.23 -4.69 10.38
CA ARG A 75 16.22 -3.62 10.24
C ARG A 75 16.77 -2.38 9.53
N ASP A 76 17.93 -1.89 9.97
CA ASP A 76 18.57 -0.71 9.40
C ASP A 76 18.90 -0.92 7.92
N TRP A 77 19.48 -2.08 7.59
CA TRP A 77 19.84 -2.42 6.22
C TRP A 77 18.62 -2.60 5.31
N VAL A 78 17.59 -3.30 5.78
CA VAL A 78 16.34 -3.46 5.03
C VAL A 78 15.68 -2.10 4.81
N SER A 79 15.60 -1.24 5.82
CA SER A 79 15.03 0.12 5.67
C SER A 79 15.85 1.02 4.73
N TYR A 80 17.16 0.82 4.65
CA TYR A 80 18.01 1.52 3.69
C TYR A 80 17.79 1.02 2.25
N VAL A 81 17.86 -0.30 2.04
CA VAL A 81 17.72 -0.92 0.71
C VAL A 81 16.30 -0.74 0.16
N LEU A 82 15.29 -0.93 1.00
CA LEU A 82 13.87 -0.75 0.67
C LEU A 82 13.38 0.66 1.04
N SER A 83 14.24 1.66 0.90
CA SER A 83 13.81 3.05 1.08
C SER A 83 12.63 3.36 0.15
N PRO A 84 11.70 4.23 0.55
CA PRO A 84 10.51 4.53 -0.24
C PRO A 84 10.87 5.09 -1.64
N THR A 85 11.98 5.82 -1.74
CA THR A 85 12.52 6.29 -3.02
C THR A 85 12.97 5.14 -3.92
N ASN A 86 13.63 4.12 -3.38
CA ASN A 86 14.02 2.94 -4.15
C ASN A 86 12.78 2.15 -4.60
N LEU A 87 11.80 1.96 -3.72
CA LEU A 87 10.56 1.26 -4.06
C LEU A 87 9.84 1.94 -5.23
N VAL A 88 9.67 3.26 -5.18
CA VAL A 88 9.07 4.03 -6.28
C VAL A 88 9.93 3.97 -7.56
N TYR A 89 11.25 4.06 -7.44
CA TYR A 89 12.16 3.98 -8.59
C TYR A 89 12.04 2.65 -9.36
N PHE A 90 11.86 1.54 -8.65
CA PHE A 90 11.68 0.21 -9.26
C PHE A 90 10.22 -0.13 -9.62
N ALA A 91 9.26 0.72 -9.26
CA ALA A 91 7.87 0.53 -9.62
C ALA A 91 7.62 0.83 -11.12
N GLU A 92 6.57 0.25 -11.69
CA GLU A 92 6.15 0.55 -13.06
C GLU A 92 5.65 2.00 -13.18
N GLU A 93 5.67 2.56 -14.40
CA GLU A 93 5.36 3.97 -14.68
C GLU A 93 4.01 4.40 -14.10
N GLN A 94 2.98 3.54 -14.18
CA GLN A 94 1.66 3.80 -13.62
C GLN A 94 1.69 4.07 -12.10
N TYR A 95 2.53 3.35 -11.37
CA TYR A 95 2.68 3.51 -9.92
C TYR A 95 3.59 4.70 -9.58
N GLN A 96 4.60 4.99 -10.41
CA GLN A 96 5.46 6.17 -10.21
C GLN A 96 4.69 7.50 -10.27
N GLN A 97 3.59 7.53 -11.02
CA GLN A 97 2.72 8.71 -11.13
C GLN A 97 1.76 8.86 -9.93
N LEU A 98 1.47 7.76 -9.22
CA LEU A 98 0.46 7.70 -8.16
C LEU A 98 1.05 7.61 -6.75
N TRP A 99 2.20 6.96 -6.60
CA TRP A 99 2.82 6.73 -5.30
C TRP A 99 3.85 7.80 -4.97
N PHE A 100 3.79 8.25 -3.72
CA PHE A 100 4.70 9.26 -3.19
C PHE A 100 5.52 8.67 -2.03
N PRO A 101 6.83 8.95 -1.95
CA PRO A 101 7.66 8.47 -0.85
C PRO A 101 7.15 8.94 0.52
N ALA A 102 6.77 7.98 1.39
CA ALA A 102 6.43 8.25 2.78
C ALA A 102 7.69 8.24 3.66
N TYR A 103 7.95 9.34 4.38
CA TYR A 103 9.09 9.48 5.30
C TYR A 103 8.71 9.38 6.77
N GLY A 104 7.49 8.95 7.04
CA GLY A 104 6.90 8.76 8.36
C GLY A 104 5.46 8.31 8.21
N LEU A 105 4.85 7.93 9.34
CA LEU A 105 3.48 7.42 9.35
C LEU A 105 2.43 8.50 9.13
N LEU A 106 2.69 9.74 9.56
CA LEU A 106 1.75 10.85 9.39
C LEU A 106 2.12 11.71 8.17
N PRO A 107 1.11 12.22 7.43
CA PRO A 107 1.35 13.16 6.36
C PRO A 107 2.24 14.33 6.82
N ARG A 108 3.27 14.65 6.04
CA ARG A 108 4.24 15.74 6.31
C ARG A 108 5.14 15.53 7.53
N TRP A 109 5.08 14.38 8.21
CA TRP A 109 6.01 14.05 9.28
C TRP A 109 7.20 13.24 8.74
N HIS A 110 8.38 13.86 8.70
CA HIS A 110 9.62 13.20 8.30
C HIS A 110 10.34 12.67 9.54
N HIS A 111 10.15 11.40 9.89
CA HIS A 111 10.66 10.81 11.13
C HIS A 111 12.10 10.34 11.03
N ALA A 112 12.47 9.65 9.94
CA ALA A 112 13.82 9.11 9.79
C ALA A 112 14.26 9.06 8.33
N ARG A 113 15.56 9.31 8.12
CA ARG A 113 16.24 9.04 6.85
C ARG A 113 17.15 7.84 7.09
N PRO A 114 16.91 6.70 6.42
CA PRO A 114 17.83 5.58 6.49
C PRO A 114 19.23 6.04 6.10
N THR A 115 20.20 5.81 6.98
CA THR A 115 21.61 6.03 6.66
C THR A 115 22.15 4.82 5.92
N HIS A 116 23.05 5.06 4.97
CA HIS A 116 23.77 3.98 4.30
C HIS A 116 24.41 3.04 5.33
N CYS A 117 24.16 1.74 5.16
CA CYS A 117 24.75 0.68 5.96
C CYS A 117 25.05 -0.54 5.10
N GLU A 118 26.02 -1.34 5.54
CA GLU A 118 26.40 -2.58 4.85
C GLU A 118 25.42 -3.70 5.15
N LYS A 119 25.31 -4.64 4.21
CA LYS A 119 24.50 -5.85 4.37
C LYS A 119 25.05 -6.70 5.54
N PRO A 120 24.22 -7.09 6.53
CA PRO A 120 24.65 -7.97 7.60
C PRO A 120 25.17 -9.32 7.07
N ALA A 121 26.27 -9.80 7.67
CA ALA A 121 26.87 -11.07 7.27
C ALA A 121 25.89 -12.25 7.47
N GLY A 122 25.82 -13.15 6.47
CA GLY A 122 24.95 -14.34 6.52
C GLY A 122 23.46 -14.07 6.30
N LEU A 123 23.06 -12.82 5.98
CA LEU A 123 21.68 -12.53 5.61
C LEU A 123 21.42 -13.02 4.18
N GLU A 124 20.80 -14.18 4.04
CA GLU A 124 20.51 -14.77 2.73
C GLU A 124 19.02 -14.90 2.45
N HIS A 125 18.19 -14.90 3.50
CA HIS A 125 16.76 -15.19 3.40
C HIS A 125 15.97 -14.25 4.32
N LEU A 126 14.82 -13.78 3.86
CA LEU A 126 13.83 -13.03 4.63
C LEU A 126 12.43 -13.52 4.28
N THR A 127 11.51 -13.39 5.22
CA THR A 127 10.08 -13.65 5.02
C THR A 127 9.27 -12.34 5.08
N LEU A 128 8.33 -12.18 4.16
CA LEU A 128 7.37 -11.08 4.10
C LEU A 128 5.96 -11.64 4.12
N THR A 129 5.11 -11.13 5.01
CA THR A 129 3.71 -11.53 5.12
C THR A 129 2.77 -10.34 4.95
N PHE A 130 1.67 -10.53 4.23
CA PHE A 130 0.61 -9.52 4.07
C PHE A 130 -0.75 -10.14 3.76
N TYR A 131 -1.81 -9.35 3.98
CA TYR A 131 -3.19 -9.71 3.64
C TYR A 131 -3.39 -9.85 2.12
N GLN A 132 -3.84 -11.03 1.68
CA GLN A 132 -3.87 -11.45 0.28
C GLN A 132 -4.74 -10.60 -0.66
N ASP A 133 -5.81 -9.97 -0.15
CA ASP A 133 -6.77 -9.24 -1.00
C ASP A 133 -6.43 -7.75 -1.13
N HIS A 134 -5.19 -7.35 -0.80
CA HIS A 134 -4.68 -6.01 -1.07
C HIS A 134 -3.76 -6.03 -2.29
N ILE A 135 -4.27 -5.62 -3.45
CA ILE A 135 -3.56 -5.79 -4.73
C ILE A 135 -2.18 -5.11 -4.76
N GLU A 136 -2.08 -3.89 -4.22
CA GLU A 136 -0.82 -3.15 -4.18
C GLU A 136 0.23 -3.81 -3.28
N HIS A 137 -0.15 -4.61 -2.28
CA HIS A 137 0.82 -5.35 -1.48
C HIS A 137 1.57 -6.37 -2.32
N ARG A 138 0.92 -7.03 -3.30
CA ARG A 138 1.59 -7.94 -4.23
C ARG A 138 2.60 -7.20 -5.10
N VAL A 139 2.25 -6.02 -5.58
CA VAL A 139 3.13 -5.17 -6.39
C VAL A 139 4.36 -4.75 -5.57
N ILE A 140 4.14 -4.20 -4.39
CA ILE A 140 5.21 -3.77 -3.47
C ILE A 140 6.11 -4.97 -3.11
N ALA A 141 5.52 -6.12 -2.78
CA ALA A 141 6.27 -7.33 -2.45
C ALA A 141 7.13 -7.84 -3.62
N GLY A 142 6.61 -7.79 -4.85
CA GLY A 142 7.37 -8.12 -6.06
C GLY A 142 8.58 -7.20 -6.26
N ILE A 143 8.40 -5.89 -6.07
CA ILE A 143 9.48 -4.90 -6.12
C ILE A 143 10.51 -5.19 -5.02
N MET A 144 10.07 -5.44 -3.78
CA MET A 144 10.96 -5.79 -2.67
C MET A 144 11.76 -7.06 -2.97
N GLN A 145 11.14 -8.07 -3.56
CA GLN A 145 11.80 -9.31 -3.96
C GLN A 145 12.88 -9.04 -5.02
N GLN A 146 12.61 -8.22 -6.04
CA GLN A 146 13.59 -7.82 -7.05
C GLN A 146 14.78 -7.07 -6.42
N ILE A 147 14.52 -6.08 -5.56
CA ILE A 147 15.57 -5.29 -4.92
C ILE A 147 16.45 -6.20 -4.04
N LEU A 148 15.84 -7.02 -3.18
CA LEU A 148 16.58 -7.91 -2.28
C LEU A 148 17.39 -8.98 -3.04
N ALA A 149 16.87 -9.49 -4.15
CA ALA A 149 17.59 -10.44 -5.00
C ALA A 149 18.87 -9.83 -5.60
N SER A 150 18.89 -8.54 -5.93
CA SER A 150 20.11 -7.84 -6.39
C SER A 150 21.22 -7.82 -5.33
N HIS A 151 20.84 -7.96 -4.06
CA HIS A 151 21.73 -8.10 -2.91
C HIS A 151 21.90 -9.55 -2.44
N GLN A 152 21.52 -10.54 -3.25
CA GLN A 152 21.60 -11.97 -2.91
C GLN A 152 20.85 -12.30 -1.61
N VAL A 153 19.67 -11.71 -1.42
CA VAL A 153 18.71 -12.08 -0.37
C VAL A 153 17.44 -12.59 -1.04
N THR A 154 17.06 -13.82 -0.74
CA THR A 154 15.78 -14.39 -1.17
C THR A 154 14.67 -13.90 -0.24
N LEU A 155 13.64 -13.28 -0.82
CA LEU A 155 12.42 -12.93 -0.11
C LEU A 155 11.34 -13.99 -0.36
N GLU A 156 10.92 -14.67 0.70
CA GLU A 156 9.77 -15.58 0.69
C GLU A 156 8.51 -14.76 1.03
N ILE A 157 7.53 -14.79 0.13
CA ILE A 157 6.27 -14.04 0.27
C ILE A 157 5.18 -14.99 0.77
N LYS A 158 4.49 -14.58 1.84
CA LYS A 158 3.35 -15.29 2.42
C LYS A 158 2.11 -14.41 2.29
N GLU A 159 1.25 -14.76 1.34
CA GLU A 159 -0.08 -14.18 1.21
C GLU A 159 -1.05 -14.96 2.10
N ILE A 160 -1.75 -14.27 3.00
CA ILE A 160 -2.57 -14.91 4.02
C ILE A 160 -3.99 -14.34 4.05
N SER A 161 -4.93 -15.14 4.56
CA SER A 161 -6.31 -14.71 4.73
C SER A 161 -6.44 -13.59 5.76
N TYR A 162 -7.59 -12.90 5.75
CA TYR A 162 -7.88 -11.88 6.75
C TYR A 162 -7.80 -12.42 8.18
N ASP A 163 -8.37 -13.60 8.44
CA ASP A 163 -8.39 -14.20 9.78
C ASP A 163 -6.97 -14.47 10.28
N GLN A 164 -6.10 -15.03 9.44
CA GLN A 164 -4.71 -15.28 9.79
C GLN A 164 -3.92 -13.98 10.02
N TRP A 165 -4.18 -12.96 9.20
CA TRP A 165 -3.56 -11.64 9.34
C TRP A 165 -4.01 -10.94 10.61
N HIS A 166 -5.30 -11.03 10.94
CA HIS A 166 -5.90 -10.44 12.13
C HIS A 166 -5.41 -11.10 13.42
N GLU A 167 -5.26 -12.42 13.43
CA GLU A 167 -4.71 -13.17 14.57
C GLU A 167 -3.22 -12.88 14.78
N GLY A 168 -2.44 -12.73 13.70
CA GLY A 168 -1.02 -12.36 13.79
C GLY A 168 -0.10 -13.47 14.32
N GLU A 169 -0.57 -14.72 14.40
CA GLU A 169 0.18 -15.86 14.96
C GLU A 169 1.30 -16.38 14.02
N ILE A 170 1.26 -16.04 12.74
CA ILE A 170 2.29 -16.45 11.77
C ILE A 170 3.62 -15.74 12.10
N GLU A 171 4.72 -16.50 12.18
CA GLU A 171 6.05 -15.88 12.27
C GLU A 171 6.55 -15.46 10.87
N SER A 172 6.92 -14.19 10.76
CA SER A 172 7.44 -13.56 9.54
C SER A 172 8.42 -12.48 9.91
N ASP A 173 9.60 -12.42 9.28
CA ASP A 173 10.61 -11.41 9.60
C ASP A 173 10.07 -9.98 9.41
N ILE A 174 9.23 -9.79 8.39
CA ILE A 174 8.61 -8.53 8.01
C ILE A 174 7.11 -8.73 7.72
N TRP A 175 6.30 -7.76 8.10
CA TRP A 175 4.90 -7.62 7.72
C TRP A 175 4.68 -6.35 6.91
N LEU A 176 4.01 -6.44 5.77
CA LEU A 176 3.61 -5.29 4.96
C LEU A 176 2.14 -4.95 5.24
N ASN A 177 1.89 -3.68 5.58
CA ASN A 177 0.58 -3.17 5.92
C ASN A 177 0.36 -1.77 5.34
N SER A 178 -0.89 -1.30 5.41
CA SER A 178 -1.30 0.07 5.11
C SER A 178 -2.01 0.70 6.31
N ALA A 179 -1.93 2.02 6.42
CA ALA A 179 -2.68 2.81 7.38
C ALA A 179 -3.29 4.00 6.66
N ASN A 180 -4.59 4.21 6.87
CA ASN A 180 -5.36 5.34 6.36
C ASN A 180 -5.89 6.14 7.56
N PHE A 181 -5.88 7.47 7.48
CA PHE A 181 -6.21 8.41 8.55
C PHE A 181 -7.50 9.20 8.27
#